data_AF-A0A2D4MZE9-F1
#
_entry.id   AF-A0A2D4MZE9-F1
#
_cell.length_a   1.000
_cell.length_b   1.000
_cell.length_c   1.000
_cell.angle_alpha   90.00
_cell.angle_beta   90.00
_cell.angle_gamma   90.00
#
_symmetry.space_group_name_H-M   'P 1'
#
loop_
_entity.id
_entity.type
_entity.pdbx_description
1 polymer ?
#
loop_
_entity_poly.entity_id
_entity_poly.type
_entity_poly.pdbx_seq_one_letter_code
_entity_poly.pdbx_strand_id
1 'polypeptide(L)'
;MCGYWAHEHTTSNKIPSFVTTELETGHFIEAPSMKLLFILVFLATLLDSCYSLQNCTNPCHKHAKCEVRNGIHGCYCSPGFTGPGIDAEGNSGCYDDNECANATQLCGEKANCTNTMGSYFCMCKDGYKSSNGNTSFVTNDG
;
A
#
# COMPACT_ATOMS: atom_id res chain seq x y z
N MET A 1 22.10 -6.60 -22.34
CA MET A 1 21.90 -7.29 -21.04
C MET A 1 20.40 -7.47 -20.83
N CYS A 2 19.98 -8.42 -20.00
CA CYS A 2 18.57 -8.62 -19.58
C CYS A 2 18.42 -8.24 -18.10
N GLY A 3 17.27 -7.70 -17.69
CA GLY A 3 16.97 -7.26 -16.32
C GLY A 3 17.04 -5.77 -16.04
N TYR A 4 16.98 -5.42 -14.75
CA TYR A 4 16.73 -4.10 -14.13
C TYR A 4 17.65 -2.92 -14.54
N TRP A 5 18.50 -3.11 -15.55
CA TRP A 5 19.51 -2.15 -16.03
C TRP A 5 19.46 -1.98 -17.56
N ALA A 6 18.28 -2.13 -18.18
CA ALA A 6 18.12 -1.75 -19.58
C ALA A 6 17.86 -0.26 -19.76
N HIS A 7 17.37 0.46 -18.74
CA HIS A 7 17.28 1.92 -18.73
C HIS A 7 17.35 2.42 -17.27
N GLU A 8 18.46 3.06 -16.88
CA GLU A 8 18.48 3.90 -15.68
C GLU A 8 17.50 5.06 -15.89
N HIS A 9 16.32 5.01 -15.25
CA HIS A 9 15.46 6.17 -15.10
C HIS A 9 15.46 6.64 -13.65
N THR A 10 16.17 7.75 -13.47
CA THR A 10 16.06 8.73 -12.40
C THR A 10 14.61 8.99 -11.96
N THR A 11 14.22 8.51 -10.77
CA THR A 11 12.99 8.99 -10.12
C THR A 11 13.32 9.98 -9.01
N SER A 12 13.13 11.24 -9.39
CA SER A 12 13.07 12.45 -8.58
C SER A 12 12.41 12.25 -7.21
N ASN A 13 13.22 12.19 -6.15
CA ASN A 13 12.76 12.36 -4.78
C ASN A 13 12.51 13.86 -4.50
N LYS A 14 11.30 14.33 -4.77
CA LYS A 14 10.81 15.62 -4.26
C LYS A 14 9.70 15.35 -3.25
N ILE A 15 10.07 15.34 -1.97
CA ILE A 15 9.12 15.46 -0.86
C ILE A 15 9.29 16.89 -0.33
N PRO A 16 8.29 17.79 -0.48
CA PRO A 16 8.27 19.01 0.30
C PRO A 16 7.84 18.66 1.73
N SER A 17 8.76 18.80 2.67
CA SER A 17 8.48 18.77 4.10
C SER A 17 7.56 19.94 4.45
N PHE A 18 6.29 19.64 4.68
CA PHE A 18 5.34 20.62 5.23
C PHE A 18 5.37 20.52 6.75
N VAL A 19 6.04 21.48 7.38
CA VAL A 19 6.05 21.71 8.83
C VAL A 19 4.68 22.31 9.17
N THR A 20 3.84 21.57 9.88
CA THR A 20 2.63 22.13 10.49
C THR A 20 3.02 22.76 11.82
N THR A 21 2.83 24.07 11.88
CA THR A 21 2.98 24.97 13.02
C THR A 21 2.18 24.52 14.24
N GLU A 22 2.81 24.61 15.41
CA GLU A 22 2.19 24.49 16.74
C GLU A 22 1.06 25.51 16.87
N LEU A 23 -0.13 25.06 17.26
CA LEU A 23 -1.23 25.95 17.64
C LEU A 23 -1.29 26.00 19.17
N GLU A 24 -0.94 27.17 19.71
CA GLU A 24 -0.85 27.47 21.12
C GLU A 24 -2.17 27.18 21.87
N THR A 25 -2.01 26.66 23.09
CA THR A 25 -3.08 26.42 24.06
C THR A 25 -3.71 27.73 24.50
N GLY A 26 -4.84 28.10 23.89
CA GLY A 26 -5.69 29.20 24.31
C GLY A 26 -6.52 28.86 25.54
N HIS A 27 -6.32 29.63 26.61
CA HIS A 27 -7.06 29.62 27.87
C HIS A 27 -8.55 29.97 27.61
N PHE A 28 -9.46 29.00 27.70
CA PHE A 28 -10.91 29.26 27.63
C PHE A 28 -11.42 29.72 29.00
N ILE A 29 -11.84 30.98 29.05
CA ILE A 29 -12.52 31.61 30.18
C ILE A 29 -13.88 30.92 30.36
N GLU A 30 -14.17 30.43 31.57
CA GLU A 30 -15.41 29.72 31.92
C GLU A 30 -16.64 30.63 31.85
N ALA A 31 -17.64 30.24 31.04
CA ALA A 31 -18.99 30.82 31.04
C ALA A 31 -20.04 29.73 31.39
N PRO A 32 -21.03 30.00 32.27
CA PRO A 32 -21.85 28.95 32.90
C PRO A 32 -22.97 28.35 32.01
N SER A 33 -23.03 28.69 30.72
CA SER A 33 -24.04 28.18 29.78
C SER A 33 -23.55 26.99 28.93
N MET A 34 -22.30 26.57 29.07
CA MET A 34 -21.70 25.55 28.21
C MET A 34 -21.91 24.10 28.67
N LYS A 35 -22.69 23.82 29.73
CA LYS A 35 -22.90 22.44 30.22
C LYS A 35 -23.56 21.54 29.16
N LEU A 36 -24.54 22.06 28.42
CA LEU A 36 -25.19 21.30 27.35
C LEU A 36 -24.25 21.08 26.16
N LEU A 37 -23.45 22.09 25.81
CA LEU A 37 -22.48 21.98 24.73
C LEU A 37 -21.35 21.00 25.10
N PHE A 38 -20.86 21.02 26.34
CA PHE A 38 -19.90 20.04 26.85
C PHE A 38 -20.49 18.64 26.88
N ILE A 39 -21.74 18.45 27.30
CA ILE A 39 -22.41 17.14 27.27
C ILE A 39 -22.59 16.65 25.82
N LEU A 40 -22.96 17.52 24.88
CA LEU A 40 -23.08 17.15 23.47
C LEU A 40 -21.73 16.85 22.83
N VAL A 41 -20.67 17.58 23.19
CA VAL A 41 -19.29 17.29 22.78
C VAL A 41 -18.80 15.98 23.42
N PHE A 42 -19.07 15.75 24.70
CA PHE A 42 -18.73 14.49 25.38
C PHE A 42 -19.48 13.31 24.74
N LEU A 43 -20.78 13.46 24.47
CA LEU A 43 -21.59 12.45 23.78
C LEU A 43 -21.09 12.23 22.34
N ALA A 44 -20.76 13.29 21.59
CA ALA A 44 -20.16 13.17 20.27
C ALA A 44 -18.81 12.42 20.33
N THR A 45 -17.94 12.73 21.30
CA THR A 45 -16.65 12.03 21.49
C THR A 45 -16.81 10.59 22.00
N LEU A 46 -17.89 10.28 22.72
CA LEU A 46 -18.25 8.93 23.15
C LEU A 46 -18.86 8.11 22.00
N LEU A 47 -19.49 8.77 21.01
CA LEU A 47 -19.90 8.15 19.74
C LEU A 47 -18.73 8.02 18.74
N ASP A 48 -17.74 8.91 18.78
CA ASP A 48 -16.53 8.84 17.93
C ASP A 48 -15.57 7.71 18.33
N SER A 49 -15.72 7.16 19.54
CA SER A 49 -14.98 5.99 20.02
C SER A 49 -15.32 4.70 19.25
N CYS A 50 -16.28 4.74 18.31
CA CYS A 50 -16.68 3.62 17.47
C CYS A 50 -16.57 3.91 15.96
N TYR A 51 -15.90 4.99 15.52
CA TYR A 51 -15.86 5.32 14.07
C TYR A 51 -14.56 4.91 13.35
N SER A 52 -13.52 4.44 14.05
CA SER A 52 -12.23 4.06 13.44
C SER A 52 -11.89 2.55 13.57
N LEU A 53 -12.69 1.76 14.29
CA LEU A 53 -12.33 0.37 14.64
C LEU A 53 -13.05 -0.72 13.84
N GLN A 54 -13.81 -0.40 12.79
CA GLN A 54 -14.65 -1.36 12.07
C GLN A 54 -13.90 -2.16 10.98
N ASN A 55 -12.70 -1.74 10.55
CA ASN A 55 -12.12 -2.26 9.31
C ASN A 55 -11.44 -3.65 9.42
N CYS A 56 -11.27 -4.20 10.63
CA CYS A 56 -10.70 -5.54 10.82
C CYS A 56 -11.58 -6.45 11.69
N THR A 57 -12.86 -6.11 11.89
CA THR A 57 -13.82 -6.95 12.61
C THR A 57 -14.17 -8.23 11.83
N ASN A 58 -14.01 -8.19 10.50
CA ASN A 58 -14.08 -9.36 9.63
C ASN A 58 -12.66 -9.84 9.28
N PRO A 59 -12.46 -11.17 9.14
CA PRO A 59 -11.17 -11.68 8.69
C PRO A 59 -10.81 -11.11 7.31
N CYS A 60 -9.58 -10.60 7.18
CA CYS A 60 -9.04 -10.19 5.90
C CYS A 60 -8.92 -11.38 4.95
N HIS A 61 -8.88 -11.09 3.65
CA HIS A 61 -8.58 -12.12 2.65
C HIS A 61 -7.25 -12.81 2.93
N LYS A 62 -7.09 -14.07 2.50
CA LYS A 62 -5.88 -14.89 2.76
C LYS A 62 -4.55 -14.25 2.32
N HIS A 63 -4.59 -13.35 1.32
CA HIS A 63 -3.41 -12.59 0.86
C HIS A 63 -3.42 -11.15 1.37
N ALA A 64 -4.20 -10.81 2.40
CA ALA A 64 -4.22 -9.51 3.04
C ALA A 64 -3.86 -9.60 4.52
N LYS A 65 -3.35 -8.48 5.05
CA LYS A 65 -3.06 -8.30 6.47
C LYS A 65 -3.80 -7.07 6.98
N CYS A 66 -4.32 -7.17 8.19
CA CYS A 66 -4.83 -6.01 8.90
C CYS A 66 -3.63 -5.18 9.39
N GLU A 67 -3.50 -3.95 8.92
CA GLU A 67 -2.43 -3.02 9.33
C GLU A 67 -2.92 -1.57 9.26
N VAL A 68 -2.06 -0.61 9.63
CA VAL A 68 -2.35 0.83 9.55
C VAL A 68 -1.46 1.46 8.47
N ARG A 69 -2.07 2.06 7.43
CA ARG A 69 -1.35 2.85 6.41
C ARG A 69 -1.86 4.28 6.40
N ASN A 70 -0.98 5.27 6.51
CA ASN A 70 -1.33 6.71 6.54
C ASN A 70 -2.41 7.08 7.58
N GLY A 71 -2.40 6.42 8.75
CA GLY A 71 -3.39 6.64 9.80
C GLY A 71 -4.74 5.95 9.59
N ILE A 72 -4.88 5.15 8.51
CA ILE A 72 -6.09 4.38 8.21
C ILE A 72 -5.82 2.91 8.58
N HIS A 73 -6.68 2.33 9.43
CA HIS A 73 -6.63 0.92 9.79
C HIS A 73 -7.46 0.10 8.78
N GLY A 74 -6.95 -1.02 8.26
CA GLY A 74 -7.73 -1.88 7.36
C GLY A 74 -6.96 -3.08 6.82
N CYS A 75 -7.64 -3.87 6.00
CA CYS A 75 -7.05 -5.02 5.31
C CYS A 75 -6.33 -4.56 4.05
N TYR A 76 -5.02 -4.77 3.99
CA TYR A 76 -4.19 -4.45 2.84
C TYR A 76 -3.58 -5.71 2.24
N CYS A 77 -3.61 -5.80 0.92
CA CYS A 77 -3.00 -6.92 0.21
C CYS A 77 -1.50 -6.99 0.48
N SER A 78 -1.03 -8.23 0.60
CA SER A 78 0.37 -8.58 0.63
C SER A 78 0.99 -8.19 -0.71
N PRO A 79 2.30 -7.95 -0.75
CA PRO A 79 2.90 -7.48 -1.98
C PRO A 79 2.80 -8.51 -3.13
N GLY A 80 2.76 -8.02 -4.37
CA GLY A 80 2.40 -8.80 -5.56
C GLY A 80 0.90 -9.10 -5.68
N PHE A 81 0.06 -8.48 -4.85
CA PHE A 81 -1.39 -8.58 -4.95
C PHE A 81 -2.04 -7.22 -4.78
N THR A 82 -3.17 -7.02 -5.45
CA THR A 82 -3.98 -5.81 -5.32
C THR A 82 -5.46 -6.15 -5.12
N GLY A 83 -6.26 -5.14 -4.78
CA GLY A 83 -7.68 -5.29 -4.48
C GLY A 83 -8.07 -4.79 -3.08
N PRO A 84 -9.33 -5.01 -2.67
CA PRO A 84 -9.90 -4.45 -1.44
C PRO A 84 -9.48 -5.17 -0.15
N GLY A 85 -8.79 -6.32 -0.23
CA GLY A 85 -8.25 -7.01 0.96
C GLY A 85 -9.27 -7.71 1.86
N ILE A 86 -10.56 -7.69 1.51
CA ILE A 86 -11.65 -8.29 2.29
C ILE A 86 -12.35 -9.40 1.50
N ASP A 87 -12.79 -10.45 2.19
CA ASP A 87 -13.58 -11.55 1.63
C ASP A 87 -15.07 -11.34 1.93
N ALA A 88 -15.68 -10.31 1.33
CA ALA A 88 -17.10 -10.02 1.48
C ALA A 88 -17.87 -10.38 0.21
N GLU A 89 -19.09 -10.88 0.35
CA GLU A 89 -19.97 -11.29 -0.76
C GLU A 89 -20.19 -10.14 -1.75
N GLY A 90 -19.42 -10.14 -2.84
CA GLY A 90 -19.48 -9.13 -3.91
C GLY A 90 -18.28 -8.18 -4.00
N ASN A 91 -17.33 -8.21 -3.06
CA ASN A 91 -16.04 -7.52 -3.17
C ASN A 91 -14.93 -8.57 -3.23
N SER A 92 -14.51 -8.89 -4.45
CA SER A 92 -13.39 -9.80 -4.74
C SER A 92 -12.16 -9.39 -3.91
N GLY A 93 -11.59 -10.30 -3.12
CA GLY A 93 -10.44 -10.03 -2.23
C GLY A 93 -9.16 -9.62 -2.96
N CYS A 94 -8.00 -10.07 -2.47
CA CYS A 94 -6.75 -9.79 -3.17
C CYS A 94 -6.59 -10.70 -4.40
N TYR A 95 -6.24 -10.10 -5.51
CA TYR A 95 -5.89 -10.80 -6.75
C TYR A 95 -4.43 -10.55 -7.07
N ASP A 96 -3.84 -11.53 -7.75
CA ASP A 96 -2.47 -11.50 -8.24
C ASP A 96 -2.27 -10.29 -9.15
N ASP A 97 -1.25 -9.49 -8.85
CA ASP A 97 -0.81 -8.46 -9.80
C ASP A 97 -0.10 -9.16 -10.96
N ASN A 98 -0.43 -8.74 -12.19
CA ASN A 98 0.26 -9.27 -13.37
C ASN A 98 1.32 -8.29 -13.82
N GLU A 99 2.49 -8.36 -13.21
CA GLU A 99 3.59 -7.46 -13.53
C GLU A 99 4.06 -7.67 -14.98
N CYS A 100 3.92 -8.89 -15.52
CA CYS A 100 4.26 -9.19 -16.92
C CYS A 100 3.40 -8.45 -17.96
N ALA A 101 2.30 -7.80 -17.56
CA ALA A 101 1.59 -6.86 -18.43
C ALA A 101 2.52 -5.70 -18.91
N ASN A 102 3.57 -5.39 -18.15
CA ASN A 102 4.60 -4.41 -18.51
C ASN A 102 6.00 -5.05 -18.62
N ALA A 103 6.06 -6.29 -19.12
CA ALA A 103 7.27 -7.13 -19.18
C ALA A 103 8.51 -6.44 -19.77
N THR A 104 8.34 -5.59 -20.79
CA THR A 104 9.48 -4.89 -21.43
C THR A 104 10.17 -3.92 -20.47
N GLN A 105 9.41 -3.23 -19.62
CA GLN A 105 9.98 -2.31 -18.63
C GLN A 105 10.65 -3.06 -17.47
N LEU A 106 10.08 -4.20 -17.08
CA LEU A 106 10.54 -4.96 -15.90
C LEU A 106 11.72 -5.89 -16.22
N CYS A 107 11.58 -6.72 -17.25
CA CYS A 107 12.57 -7.73 -17.62
C CYS A 107 13.56 -7.23 -18.68
N GLY A 108 13.22 -6.15 -19.39
CA GLY A 108 13.94 -5.69 -20.58
C GLY A 108 13.60 -6.49 -21.84
N GLU A 109 13.84 -5.92 -23.01
CA GLU A 109 13.49 -6.50 -24.32
C GLU A 109 14.14 -7.86 -24.63
N LYS A 110 15.24 -8.18 -23.93
CA LYS A 110 16.05 -9.39 -24.13
C LYS A 110 15.75 -10.49 -23.11
N ALA A 111 14.59 -10.42 -22.45
CA ALA A 111 14.09 -11.46 -21.56
C ALA A 111 12.62 -11.76 -21.84
N ASN A 112 12.18 -12.93 -21.39
CA ASN A 112 10.79 -13.35 -21.32
C ASN A 112 10.33 -13.21 -19.87
N CYS A 113 9.14 -12.66 -19.65
CA CYS A 113 8.51 -12.54 -18.33
C CYS A 113 7.52 -13.69 -18.13
N THR A 114 7.49 -14.25 -16.92
CA THR A 114 6.48 -15.22 -16.50
C THR A 114 5.87 -14.78 -15.17
N ASN A 115 4.56 -14.55 -15.17
CA ASN A 115 3.82 -14.21 -13.96
C ASN A 115 3.68 -15.43 -13.06
N THR A 116 3.74 -15.23 -11.76
CA THR A 116 3.51 -16.24 -10.74
C THR A 116 2.64 -15.65 -9.63
N MET A 117 2.04 -16.49 -8.80
CA MET A 117 1.20 -15.97 -7.71
C MET A 117 2.04 -15.14 -6.71
N GLY A 118 1.78 -13.85 -6.62
CA GLY A 118 2.42 -12.87 -5.77
C GLY A 118 3.79 -12.40 -6.26
N SER A 119 4.21 -12.73 -7.48
CA SER A 119 5.54 -12.38 -8.01
C SER A 119 5.66 -12.65 -9.51
N TYR A 120 6.83 -12.41 -10.08
CA TYR A 120 7.17 -12.82 -11.43
C TYR A 120 8.64 -13.19 -11.52
N PHE A 121 9.00 -13.90 -12.59
CA PHE A 121 10.40 -14.10 -12.93
C PHE A 121 10.67 -13.75 -14.38
N CYS A 122 11.86 -13.24 -14.60
CA CYS A 122 12.39 -12.93 -15.92
C CYS A 122 13.42 -13.97 -16.30
N MET A 123 13.34 -14.47 -17.53
CA MET A 123 14.32 -15.37 -18.12
C MET A 123 14.95 -14.75 -19.36
N CYS A 124 16.25 -14.58 -19.34
CA CYS A 124 17.01 -14.04 -20.46
C CYS A 124 16.87 -14.93 -21.70
N LYS A 125 16.73 -14.29 -22.86
CA LYS A 125 16.78 -15.00 -24.14
C LYS A 125 18.18 -15.60 -24.36
N ASP A 126 18.27 -16.63 -25.18
CA ASP A 126 19.52 -17.31 -25.47
C ASP A 126 20.63 -16.33 -25.89
N GLY A 127 21.81 -16.50 -25.31
CA GLY A 127 22.97 -15.61 -25.53
C GLY A 127 22.97 -14.32 -24.69
N TYR A 128 21.91 -14.05 -23.91
CA TYR A 128 21.86 -12.91 -23.00
C TYR A 128 22.02 -13.33 -21.53
N LYS A 129 22.59 -12.43 -20.73
CA LYS A 129 22.76 -12.55 -19.28
C LYS A 129 22.48 -11.21 -18.60
N SER A 130 22.10 -11.28 -17.33
CA SER A 130 21.94 -10.10 -16.48
C SER A 130 23.29 -9.52 -16.10
N SER A 131 23.28 -8.34 -15.45
CA SER A 131 24.50 -7.69 -14.95
C SER A 131 25.35 -8.60 -14.04
N ASN A 132 24.70 -9.50 -13.31
CA ASN A 132 25.35 -10.45 -12.40
C ASN A 132 25.69 -11.79 -13.08
N GLY A 133 25.50 -11.91 -14.41
CA GLY A 133 25.76 -13.14 -15.16
C GLY A 133 24.66 -14.19 -15.09
N ASN A 134 23.56 -13.93 -14.38
CA ASN A 134 22.43 -14.84 -14.25
C ASN A 134 21.55 -14.82 -15.52
N THR A 135 20.97 -15.97 -15.85
CA THR A 135 20.03 -16.14 -16.97
C THR A 135 18.58 -16.08 -16.52
N SER A 136 18.31 -16.17 -15.21
CA SER A 136 16.99 -15.98 -14.62
C SER A 136 17.11 -15.19 -13.31
N PHE A 137 16.14 -14.33 -13.05
CA PHE A 137 16.03 -13.59 -11.80
C PHE A 137 14.56 -13.40 -11.42
N VAL A 138 14.30 -13.56 -10.13
CA VAL A 138 13.02 -13.24 -9.49
C VAL A 138 13.10 -11.81 -8.99
N THR A 139 12.07 -11.06 -9.27
CA THR A 139 11.88 -9.67 -8.85
C THR A 139 10.87 -9.68 -7.73
N ASN A 140 11.36 -9.40 -6.53
CA ASN A 140 10.51 -9.22 -5.37
C ASN A 140 9.99 -7.80 -5.42
N ASP A 141 8.99 -7.52 -6.24
CA ASP A 141 8.20 -6.28 -6.12
C ASP A 141 7.22 -6.45 -4.97
N GLY A 142 7.82 -6.67 -3.79
CA GLY A 142 7.14 -6.71 -2.53
C GLY A 142 7.73 -5.88 -1.41
#